data_AF-G3NE24-F1
#
_entry.id   AF-G3NE24-F1
#
_cell.length_a   1.000
_cell.length_b   1.000
_cell.length_c   1.000
_cell.angle_alpha   90.00
_cell.angle_beta   90.00
_cell.angle_gamma   90.00
#
_symmetry.space_group_name_H-M   'P 1'
#
loop_
_entity.id
_entity.type
_entity.pdbx_description
1 polymer ?
#
loop_
_entity_poly.entity_id
_entity_poly.type
_entity_poly.pdbx_seq_one_letter_code
_entity_poly.pdbx_strand_id
1 'polypeptide(L)'
;PNLSHISRNDNLENITEFAFAKHPRLTEIHISDNVALKRIEAFAFSDLPELTEIQITQSKPLTHIHQDAFKNISAAGVEYFLPQFVRFKLHFTENIQIRLVPANAFRGLCNQTISEIRLTRNGIREVASDAFNGTKMHRLYLKGNKQLTDINPNAFVGCGGLSLLDISQTALSSLPDNILSGLKTLIAESADNLKKLPPPQRFTELSEANLTYPSHCCPFQSMKRNGTRWHPLCSQIPDNHEVNFRKDYCVNSTSITCRPTADEFNPCEDIMTTVPLRVLIWIIAVLALLGNTAVLLVLLGSRSKLTVPRFLMCHLAFSDLCMGIYLVVIATVDMLTRGQYYNGAIDWQTGVGCSAAGFFTVFASELSVFTLTAITLERWHTITHAMRLDRKLRLRHACIVMTAGWIFSSIAALLPTVGVSSYGKVSICLPMDVESLEAQVYVVSLLILNIVAFFCVCGQIAVLDYSSLLFYTVWNARWVWVSYVITIRTSSQIRKSRVGRGG
;
A
#
# COMPACT_ATOMS: atom_id res chain seq x y z
N PRO A 1 -37.94 20.77 -37.03
CA PRO A 1 -38.59 21.19 -35.76
C PRO A 1 -38.03 20.56 -34.47
N ASN A 2 -36.89 19.85 -34.49
CA ASN A 2 -36.01 19.67 -33.31
C ASN A 2 -34.63 19.20 -33.82
N LEU A 3 -33.88 20.09 -34.47
CA LEU A 3 -32.49 19.81 -34.91
C LEU A 3 -31.52 19.68 -33.72
N SER A 4 -32.00 19.96 -32.51
CA SER A 4 -31.26 19.80 -31.26
C SER A 4 -31.05 18.35 -30.85
N HIS A 5 -31.82 17.38 -31.36
CA HIS A 5 -31.67 15.97 -30.96
C HIS A 5 -31.56 15.05 -32.18
N ILE A 6 -30.39 14.40 -32.34
CA ILE A 6 -30.13 13.40 -33.36
C ILE A 6 -29.82 12.08 -32.67
N SER A 7 -30.76 11.15 -32.66
CA SER A 7 -30.56 9.86 -32.03
C SER A 7 -30.96 8.69 -32.89
N ARG A 8 -30.29 7.54 -32.67
CA ARG A 8 -30.60 6.25 -33.30
C ARG A 8 -30.64 6.33 -34.84
N ASN A 9 -29.68 7.02 -35.43
CA ASN A 9 -29.55 7.11 -36.88
C ASN A 9 -28.55 6.06 -37.39
N ASP A 10 -29.04 5.14 -38.21
CA ASP A 10 -28.26 4.04 -38.77
C ASP A 10 -27.48 4.44 -40.03
N ASN A 11 -27.76 5.60 -40.61
CA ASN A 11 -27.18 6.05 -41.89
C ASN A 11 -26.32 7.31 -41.77
N LEU A 12 -26.32 7.98 -40.62
CA LEU A 12 -25.54 9.19 -40.41
C LEU A 12 -24.05 8.83 -40.25
N GLU A 13 -23.29 8.86 -41.34
CA GLU A 13 -21.85 8.57 -41.28
C GLU A 13 -21.02 9.74 -40.77
N ASN A 14 -21.34 10.97 -41.18
CA ASN A 14 -20.54 12.15 -40.85
C ASN A 14 -21.44 13.33 -40.45
N ILE A 15 -21.01 14.12 -39.47
CA ILE A 15 -21.50 15.50 -39.30
C ILE A 15 -20.65 16.38 -40.21
N THR A 16 -21.23 16.78 -41.33
CA THR A 16 -20.54 17.54 -42.38
C THR A 16 -20.20 18.96 -41.94
N GLU A 17 -19.35 19.62 -42.71
CA GLU A 17 -19.01 21.02 -42.49
C GLU A 17 -20.27 21.89 -42.43
N PHE A 18 -20.29 22.83 -41.46
CA PHE A 18 -21.39 23.77 -41.25
C PHE A 18 -22.78 23.14 -40.98
N ALA A 19 -22.85 21.86 -40.60
CA ALA A 19 -24.11 21.14 -40.40
C ALA A 19 -25.11 21.85 -39.46
N PHE A 20 -24.61 22.48 -38.39
CA PHE A 20 -25.43 23.25 -37.45
C PHE A 20 -25.28 24.77 -37.61
N ALA A 21 -24.56 25.25 -38.62
CA ALA A 21 -24.23 26.66 -38.74
C ALA A 21 -25.48 27.55 -38.86
N LYS A 22 -25.38 28.78 -38.32
CA LYS A 22 -26.40 29.85 -38.47
C LYS A 22 -27.77 29.54 -37.85
N HIS A 23 -27.82 28.77 -36.77
CA HIS A 23 -29.04 28.55 -35.97
C HIS A 23 -28.97 29.34 -34.66
N PRO A 24 -29.33 30.63 -34.64
CA PRO A 24 -29.05 31.52 -33.50
C PRO A 24 -29.80 31.16 -32.21
N ARG A 25 -30.94 30.47 -32.32
CA ARG A 25 -31.81 30.06 -31.20
C ARG A 25 -31.53 28.66 -30.66
N LEU A 26 -30.51 27.98 -31.18
CA LEU A 26 -30.22 26.60 -30.79
C LEU A 26 -29.47 26.62 -29.45
N THR A 27 -30.12 26.10 -28.41
CA THR A 27 -29.58 26.08 -27.05
C THR A 27 -28.84 24.80 -26.71
N GLU A 28 -29.30 23.66 -27.23
CA GLU A 28 -28.77 22.34 -26.89
C GLU A 28 -28.62 21.49 -28.15
N ILE A 29 -27.56 20.69 -28.23
CA ILE A 29 -27.34 19.70 -29.29
C ILE A 29 -27.00 18.35 -28.66
N HIS A 30 -27.88 17.37 -28.78
CA HIS A 30 -27.72 16.01 -28.29
C HIS A 30 -27.64 15.04 -29.47
N ILE A 31 -26.54 14.31 -29.57
CA ILE A 31 -26.28 13.33 -30.62
C ILE A 31 -26.00 11.99 -29.95
N SER A 32 -26.92 11.04 -30.01
CA SER A 32 -26.80 9.79 -29.25
C SER A 32 -27.10 8.53 -30.07
N ASP A 33 -26.49 7.39 -29.70
CA ASP A 33 -26.83 6.09 -30.29
C ASP A 33 -26.71 6.01 -31.83
N ASN A 34 -25.83 6.80 -32.44
CA ASN A 34 -25.63 6.78 -33.89
C ASN A 34 -24.62 5.70 -34.26
N VAL A 35 -25.10 4.59 -34.83
CA VAL A 35 -24.30 3.38 -35.08
C VAL A 35 -23.43 3.47 -36.33
N ALA A 36 -23.60 4.50 -37.15
CA ALA A 36 -22.80 4.75 -38.35
C ALA A 36 -21.86 5.98 -38.24
N LEU A 37 -22.02 6.84 -37.22
CA LEU A 37 -21.33 8.13 -37.11
C LEU A 37 -19.83 7.95 -36.83
N LYS A 38 -18.99 8.23 -37.82
CA LYS A 38 -17.53 8.06 -37.79
C LYS A 38 -16.77 9.35 -37.57
N ARG A 39 -17.25 10.48 -38.10
CA ARG A 39 -16.48 11.74 -38.17
C ARG A 39 -17.34 12.98 -37.90
N ILE A 40 -16.71 13.98 -37.30
CA ILE A 40 -17.21 15.35 -37.21
C ILE A 40 -16.22 16.25 -37.94
N GLU A 41 -16.68 16.87 -39.02
CA GLU A 41 -15.85 17.68 -39.90
C GLU A 41 -15.64 19.11 -39.36
N ALA A 42 -14.79 19.88 -40.04
CA ALA A 42 -14.48 21.25 -39.67
C ALA A 42 -15.73 22.14 -39.63
N PHE A 43 -15.80 23.05 -38.65
CA PHE A 43 -16.86 24.04 -38.50
C PHE A 43 -18.29 23.46 -38.40
N ALA A 44 -18.43 22.16 -38.11
CA ALA A 44 -19.71 21.49 -37.90
C ALA A 44 -20.62 22.26 -36.93
N PHE A 45 -20.03 22.81 -35.86
CA PHE A 45 -20.69 23.64 -34.85
C PHE A 45 -20.14 25.07 -34.92
N SER A 46 -20.77 25.91 -35.76
CA SER A 46 -20.31 27.28 -36.00
C SER A 46 -21.42 28.33 -35.88
N ASP A 47 -21.09 29.50 -35.35
CA ASP A 47 -21.98 30.67 -35.23
C ASP A 47 -23.28 30.36 -34.46
N LEU A 48 -23.12 29.80 -33.26
CA LEU A 48 -24.19 29.37 -32.35
C LEU A 48 -24.14 30.17 -31.03
N PRO A 49 -24.76 31.37 -30.96
CA PRO A 49 -24.68 32.26 -29.81
C PRO A 49 -25.52 31.83 -28.61
N GLU A 50 -26.67 31.17 -28.78
CA GLU A 50 -27.48 30.75 -27.61
C GLU A 50 -27.12 29.35 -27.10
N LEU A 51 -26.12 28.69 -27.69
CA LEU A 51 -25.77 27.31 -27.39
C LEU A 51 -25.10 27.18 -26.02
N THR A 52 -25.68 26.34 -25.17
CA THR A 52 -25.29 26.11 -23.78
C THR A 52 -24.73 24.71 -23.58
N GLU A 53 -25.13 23.74 -24.40
CA GLU A 53 -24.77 22.34 -24.20
C GLU A 53 -24.60 21.59 -25.54
N ILE A 54 -23.48 20.89 -25.68
CA ILE A 54 -23.27 19.86 -26.71
C ILE A 54 -23.01 18.53 -26.02
N GLN A 55 -23.84 17.55 -26.33
CA GLN A 55 -23.75 16.20 -25.81
C GLN A 55 -23.67 15.20 -26.97
N ILE A 56 -22.59 14.43 -27.03
CA ILE A 56 -22.38 13.38 -28.03
C ILE A 56 -22.09 12.08 -27.28
N THR A 57 -23.05 11.15 -27.30
CA THR A 57 -22.98 9.93 -26.52
C THR A 57 -23.16 8.67 -27.35
N GLN A 58 -22.56 7.57 -26.89
CA GLN A 58 -22.83 6.22 -27.40
C GLN A 58 -22.67 6.07 -28.94
N SER A 59 -21.90 6.95 -29.57
CA SER A 59 -21.59 6.91 -31.00
C SER A 59 -20.33 6.07 -31.19
N LYS A 60 -20.49 4.75 -31.06
CA LYS A 60 -19.38 3.78 -30.99
C LYS A 60 -18.34 3.90 -32.13
N PRO A 61 -18.71 4.12 -33.41
CA PRO A 61 -17.72 4.23 -34.48
C PRO A 61 -17.07 5.62 -34.60
N LEU A 62 -17.44 6.60 -33.77
CA LEU A 62 -16.87 7.94 -33.81
C LEU A 62 -15.39 7.87 -33.45
N THR A 63 -14.54 8.18 -34.42
CA THR A 63 -13.08 8.05 -34.32
C THR A 63 -12.38 9.39 -34.38
N HIS A 64 -12.96 10.36 -35.10
CA HIS A 64 -12.31 11.63 -35.40
C HIS A 64 -13.26 12.81 -35.20
N ILE A 65 -12.77 13.81 -34.47
CA ILE A 65 -13.37 15.14 -34.36
C ILE A 65 -12.32 16.10 -34.90
N HIS A 66 -12.67 16.83 -35.95
CA HIS A 66 -11.76 17.80 -36.55
C HIS A 66 -11.39 18.89 -35.52
N GLN A 67 -10.14 19.34 -35.50
CA GLN A 67 -9.64 20.34 -34.55
C GLN A 67 -10.44 21.67 -34.58
N ASP A 68 -10.95 22.03 -35.76
CA ASP A 68 -11.75 23.23 -36.01
C ASP A 68 -13.26 22.94 -36.03
N ALA A 69 -13.72 21.81 -35.49
CA ALA A 69 -15.15 21.45 -35.47
C ALA A 69 -16.02 22.51 -34.76
N PHE A 70 -15.44 23.22 -33.79
CA PHE A 70 -16.08 24.30 -33.04
C PHE A 70 -15.57 25.66 -33.51
N LYS A 71 -16.47 26.63 -33.70
CA LYS A 71 -16.09 28.02 -34.01
C LYS A 71 -17.17 29.00 -33.57
N ASN A 72 -16.78 30.07 -32.88
CA ASN A 72 -17.68 31.18 -32.56
C ASN A 72 -18.98 30.73 -31.86
N ILE A 73 -18.83 29.85 -30.87
CA ILE A 73 -19.91 29.43 -29.98
C ILE A 73 -19.88 30.41 -28.81
N SER A 74 -20.95 31.17 -28.62
CA SER A 74 -20.92 32.33 -27.73
C SER A 74 -22.20 32.53 -26.92
N ALA A 75 -22.39 31.80 -25.81
CA ALA A 75 -23.41 32.03 -24.77
C ALA A 75 -23.34 33.41 -24.05
N ALA A 76 -22.76 34.45 -24.66
CA ALA A 76 -22.57 35.78 -24.08
C ALA A 76 -23.88 36.61 -24.00
N GLY A 77 -25.01 36.04 -24.40
CA GLY A 77 -26.29 36.75 -24.57
C GLY A 77 -27.23 36.80 -23.36
N VAL A 78 -26.74 36.81 -22.12
CA VAL A 78 -27.62 37.07 -20.94
C VAL A 78 -26.93 38.04 -19.99
N GLU A 79 -26.72 39.27 -20.45
CA GLU A 79 -26.04 40.33 -19.68
C GLU A 79 -26.98 41.10 -18.73
N TYR A 80 -28.23 40.68 -18.57
CA TYR A 80 -29.17 41.35 -17.67
C TYR A 80 -29.89 40.33 -16.79
N PHE A 81 -29.56 40.38 -15.50
CA PHE A 81 -30.14 39.62 -14.37
C PHE A 81 -29.62 38.18 -14.19
N LEU A 82 -28.69 38.03 -13.23
CA LEU A 82 -28.15 36.82 -12.58
C LEU A 82 -26.77 36.33 -13.12
N PRO A 83 -25.65 36.65 -12.44
CA PRO A 83 -24.30 36.24 -12.85
C PRO A 83 -23.97 34.76 -12.57
N GLN A 84 -24.96 33.85 -12.61
CA GLN A 84 -24.76 32.46 -12.18
C GLN A 84 -25.05 31.35 -13.20
N PHE A 85 -25.82 31.55 -14.27
CA PHE A 85 -26.59 30.39 -14.76
C PHE A 85 -26.36 29.81 -16.15
N VAL A 86 -25.48 30.31 -17.01
CA VAL A 86 -25.21 29.59 -18.27
C VAL A 86 -23.73 29.62 -18.65
N ARG A 87 -23.00 28.61 -18.20
CA ARG A 87 -21.66 28.29 -18.72
C ARG A 87 -21.78 27.10 -19.65
N PHE A 88 -21.18 27.21 -20.83
CA PHE A 88 -21.19 26.17 -21.85
C PHE A 88 -20.72 24.82 -21.30
N LYS A 89 -21.39 23.72 -21.67
CA LYS A 89 -21.04 22.35 -21.30
C LYS A 89 -20.75 21.52 -22.55
N LEU A 90 -19.70 20.71 -22.47
CA LEU A 90 -19.29 19.84 -23.57
C LEU A 90 -19.13 18.40 -23.08
N HIS A 91 -20.01 17.51 -23.52
CA HIS A 91 -20.03 16.12 -23.08
C HIS A 91 -19.81 15.18 -24.26
N PHE A 92 -18.68 14.49 -24.26
CA PHE A 92 -18.39 13.34 -25.09
C PHE A 92 -18.30 12.11 -24.20
N THR A 93 -19.32 11.27 -24.18
CA THR A 93 -19.35 10.10 -23.29
C THR A 93 -19.63 8.80 -24.02
N GLU A 94 -19.00 7.71 -23.57
CA GLU A 94 -19.24 6.36 -24.11
C GLU A 94 -18.91 6.21 -25.61
N ASN A 95 -18.02 7.06 -26.15
CA ASN A 95 -17.51 6.99 -27.52
C ASN A 95 -16.17 6.24 -27.53
N ILE A 96 -16.26 4.91 -27.49
CA ILE A 96 -15.12 4.00 -27.22
C ILE A 96 -14.00 4.03 -28.27
N GLN A 97 -14.21 4.60 -29.45
CA GLN A 97 -13.19 4.70 -30.51
C GLN A 97 -12.46 6.06 -30.54
N ILE A 98 -12.86 7.04 -29.71
CA ILE A 98 -12.09 8.28 -29.55
C ILE A 98 -10.86 7.97 -28.71
N ARG A 99 -9.67 7.97 -29.34
CA ARG A 99 -8.40 7.52 -28.72
C ARG A 99 -7.46 8.64 -28.29
N LEU A 100 -7.60 9.83 -28.84
CA LEU A 100 -6.68 10.95 -28.64
C LEU A 100 -7.48 12.23 -28.42
N VAL A 101 -7.05 13.06 -27.48
CA VAL A 101 -7.42 14.47 -27.46
C VAL A 101 -6.32 15.25 -28.18
N PRO A 102 -6.54 15.70 -29.43
CA PRO A 102 -5.50 16.35 -30.22
C PRO A 102 -5.19 17.76 -29.69
N ALA A 103 -4.05 18.31 -30.12
CA ALA A 103 -3.68 19.69 -29.85
C ALA A 103 -4.78 20.65 -30.33
N ASN A 104 -5.08 21.68 -29.54
CA ASN A 104 -6.07 22.71 -29.86
C ASN A 104 -7.52 22.19 -30.10
N ALA A 105 -7.88 21.01 -29.59
CA ALA A 105 -9.19 20.37 -29.80
C ALA A 105 -10.39 21.27 -29.45
N PHE A 106 -10.20 22.23 -28.54
CA PHE A 106 -11.24 23.12 -28.03
C PHE A 106 -11.02 24.59 -28.39
N ARG A 107 -10.14 24.89 -29.35
CA ARG A 107 -9.72 26.27 -29.68
C ARG A 107 -10.88 27.19 -30.07
N GLY A 108 -11.92 26.65 -30.72
CA GLY A 108 -13.12 27.38 -31.08
C GLY A 108 -13.99 27.84 -29.91
N LEU A 109 -13.72 27.32 -28.71
CA LEU A 109 -14.44 27.58 -27.46
C LEU A 109 -13.70 28.56 -26.52
N CYS A 110 -12.51 29.05 -26.93
CA CYS A 110 -11.62 29.88 -26.11
C CYS A 110 -12.19 31.25 -25.69
N ASN A 111 -13.21 31.75 -26.38
CA ASN A 111 -13.81 33.05 -26.08
C ASN A 111 -14.70 33.01 -24.81
N GLN A 112 -14.94 31.84 -24.23
CA GLN A 112 -15.85 31.66 -23.09
C GLN A 112 -15.23 30.83 -21.97
N THR A 113 -15.78 30.99 -20.76
CA THR A 113 -15.48 30.11 -19.63
C THR A 113 -16.43 28.91 -19.66
N ILE A 114 -15.91 27.76 -20.07
CA ILE A 114 -16.61 26.48 -20.11
C ILE A 114 -16.87 26.00 -18.67
N SER A 115 -18.10 25.56 -18.39
CA SER A 115 -18.47 25.02 -17.08
C SER A 115 -17.75 23.71 -16.83
N GLU A 116 -17.90 22.78 -17.76
CA GLU A 116 -17.34 21.45 -17.67
C GLU A 116 -17.13 20.83 -19.04
N ILE A 117 -16.03 20.11 -19.17
CA ILE A 117 -15.76 19.20 -20.28
C ILE A 117 -15.80 17.78 -19.71
N ARG A 118 -16.73 16.96 -20.21
CA ARG A 118 -16.83 15.53 -19.87
C ARG A 118 -16.35 14.69 -21.04
N LEU A 119 -15.26 13.98 -20.88
CA LEU A 119 -14.70 13.02 -21.82
C LEU A 119 -14.77 11.59 -21.24
N THR A 120 -15.87 11.28 -20.55
CA THR A 120 -16.00 10.10 -19.67
C THR A 120 -16.25 8.82 -20.46
N ARG A 121 -15.60 7.71 -20.08
CA ARG A 121 -15.78 6.37 -20.66
C ARG A 121 -15.60 6.32 -22.19
N ASN A 122 -14.68 7.11 -22.72
CA ASN A 122 -14.24 7.00 -24.11
C ASN A 122 -13.08 5.99 -24.21
N GLY A 123 -12.46 5.91 -25.39
CA GLY A 123 -11.28 5.09 -25.63
C GLY A 123 -9.95 5.84 -25.48
N ILE A 124 -9.94 6.98 -24.77
CA ILE A 124 -8.79 7.91 -24.78
C ILE A 124 -7.57 7.23 -24.17
N ARG A 125 -6.44 7.33 -24.88
CA ARG A 125 -5.14 6.78 -24.50
C ARG A 125 -4.14 7.86 -24.13
N GLU A 126 -4.25 9.00 -24.80
CA GLU A 126 -3.31 10.11 -24.68
C GLU A 126 -4.04 11.45 -24.80
N VAL A 127 -3.55 12.44 -24.05
CA VAL A 127 -3.89 13.85 -24.23
C VAL A 127 -2.64 14.58 -24.73
N ALA A 128 -2.71 15.09 -25.96
CA ALA A 128 -1.59 15.73 -26.64
C ALA A 128 -1.15 17.04 -25.97
N SER A 129 0.03 17.55 -26.35
CA SER A 129 0.44 18.91 -25.98
C SER A 129 -0.58 19.94 -26.49
N ASP A 130 -0.79 21.02 -25.75
CA ASP A 130 -1.67 22.12 -26.14
C ASP A 130 -3.13 21.70 -26.40
N ALA A 131 -3.56 20.52 -25.92
CA ALA A 131 -4.91 19.99 -26.12
C ALA A 131 -6.01 20.96 -25.67
N PHE A 132 -5.78 21.66 -24.55
CA PHE A 132 -6.70 22.65 -23.96
C PHE A 132 -6.19 24.09 -24.14
N ASN A 133 -5.35 24.35 -25.14
CA ASN A 133 -4.75 25.66 -25.33
C ASN A 133 -5.79 26.77 -25.56
N GLY A 134 -5.61 27.88 -24.86
CA GLY A 134 -6.51 29.04 -24.86
C GLY A 134 -7.88 28.80 -24.22
N THR A 135 -8.15 27.60 -23.70
CA THR A 135 -9.48 27.22 -23.20
C THR A 135 -9.60 27.57 -21.72
N LYS A 136 -10.64 28.32 -21.33
CA LYS A 136 -10.97 28.56 -19.92
C LYS A 136 -12.04 27.56 -19.50
N MET A 137 -11.74 26.66 -18.57
CA MET A 137 -12.71 25.65 -18.12
C MET A 137 -12.65 25.45 -16.61
N HIS A 138 -13.78 25.13 -15.98
CA HIS A 138 -13.82 24.90 -14.53
C HIS A 138 -13.70 23.44 -14.11
N ARG A 139 -14.24 22.49 -14.88
CA ARG A 139 -14.23 21.06 -14.54
C ARG A 139 -13.85 20.21 -15.74
N LEU A 140 -12.95 19.26 -15.53
CA LEU A 140 -12.56 18.27 -16.52
C LEU A 140 -12.79 16.87 -15.97
N TYR A 141 -13.56 16.07 -16.70
CA TYR A 141 -13.81 14.67 -16.38
C TYR A 141 -13.20 13.77 -17.46
N LEU A 142 -12.17 13.02 -17.09
CA LEU A 142 -11.52 11.97 -17.89
C LEU A 142 -11.84 10.56 -17.35
N LYS A 143 -12.81 10.47 -16.42
CA LYS A 143 -13.18 9.23 -15.73
C LYS A 143 -13.51 8.09 -16.69
N GLY A 144 -13.03 6.89 -16.39
CA GLY A 144 -13.39 5.66 -17.13
C GLY A 144 -12.65 5.48 -18.45
N ASN A 145 -11.70 6.35 -18.81
CA ASN A 145 -10.76 6.10 -19.90
C ASN A 145 -9.65 5.16 -19.42
N LYS A 146 -9.96 3.86 -19.35
CA LYS A 146 -9.07 2.84 -18.76
C LYS A 146 -7.70 2.70 -19.43
N GLN A 147 -7.57 3.15 -20.68
CA GLN A 147 -6.32 3.08 -21.45
C GLN A 147 -5.53 4.41 -21.43
N LEU A 148 -6.02 5.45 -20.74
CA LEU A 148 -5.34 6.73 -20.64
C LEU A 148 -4.11 6.59 -19.74
N THR A 149 -2.92 6.60 -20.33
CA THR A 149 -1.65 6.41 -19.62
C THR A 149 -0.84 7.69 -19.49
N ASP A 150 -1.00 8.63 -20.43
CA ASP A 150 -0.20 9.86 -20.45
C ASP A 150 -1.06 11.09 -20.73
N ILE A 151 -0.80 12.16 -19.97
CA ILE A 151 -1.26 13.51 -20.26
C ILE A 151 -0.01 14.33 -20.43
N ASN A 152 0.20 14.87 -21.64
CA ASN A 152 1.38 15.66 -21.92
C ASN A 152 1.50 16.82 -20.90
N PRO A 153 2.70 17.09 -20.34
CA PRO A 153 2.89 18.17 -19.37
C PRO A 153 2.42 19.54 -19.86
N ASN A 154 2.46 19.76 -21.18
CA ASN A 154 2.03 21.00 -21.82
C ASN A 154 0.57 20.96 -22.33
N ALA A 155 -0.22 19.93 -22.01
CA ALA A 155 -1.61 19.81 -22.45
C ALA A 155 -2.51 20.98 -22.02
N PHE A 156 -2.17 21.62 -20.89
CA PHE A 156 -2.93 22.73 -20.29
C PHE A 156 -2.25 24.10 -20.43
N VAL A 157 -1.26 24.25 -21.32
CA VAL A 157 -0.68 25.58 -21.60
C VAL A 157 -1.77 26.51 -22.11
N GLY A 158 -1.83 27.74 -21.60
CA GLY A 158 -2.87 28.70 -21.98
C GLY A 158 -4.29 28.35 -21.48
N CYS A 159 -4.44 27.27 -20.71
CA CYS A 159 -5.69 26.91 -20.03
C CYS A 159 -5.79 27.65 -18.68
N GLY A 160 -6.99 28.15 -18.35
CA GLY A 160 -7.23 28.89 -17.11
C GLY A 160 -8.49 28.46 -16.37
N GLY A 161 -8.45 28.51 -15.03
CA GLY A 161 -9.63 28.35 -14.19
C GLY A 161 -10.04 26.92 -13.84
N LEU A 162 -9.24 25.91 -14.19
CA LEU A 162 -9.51 24.51 -13.89
C LEU A 162 -9.52 24.28 -12.37
N SER A 163 -10.69 23.96 -11.84
CA SER A 163 -10.93 23.82 -10.41
C SER A 163 -11.20 22.37 -9.99
N LEU A 164 -11.72 21.54 -10.90
CA LEU A 164 -12.00 20.13 -10.65
C LEU A 164 -11.40 19.27 -11.75
N LEU A 165 -10.63 18.26 -11.35
CA LEU A 165 -10.13 17.22 -12.24
C LEU A 165 -10.58 15.85 -11.72
N ASP A 166 -11.27 15.09 -12.57
CA ASP A 166 -11.61 13.69 -12.32
C ASP A 166 -10.90 12.78 -13.32
N ILE A 167 -9.93 12.01 -12.82
CA ILE A 167 -9.14 11.01 -13.55
C ILE A 167 -9.40 9.59 -13.02
N SER A 168 -10.55 9.37 -12.37
CA SER A 168 -10.90 8.07 -11.82
C SER A 168 -10.95 6.98 -12.90
N GLN A 169 -10.56 5.75 -12.58
CA GLN A 169 -10.57 4.62 -13.53
C GLN A 169 -9.74 4.90 -14.81
N THR A 170 -8.58 5.53 -14.63
CA THR A 170 -7.56 5.75 -15.68
C THR A 170 -6.28 5.01 -15.32
N ALA A 171 -5.38 4.87 -16.30
CA ALA A 171 -4.09 4.21 -16.15
C ALA A 171 -2.93 5.21 -15.99
N LEU A 172 -3.21 6.46 -15.61
CA LEU A 172 -2.23 7.53 -15.47
C LEU A 172 -1.23 7.23 -14.35
N SER A 173 0.05 7.46 -14.62
CA SER A 173 1.13 7.30 -13.63
C SER A 173 1.49 8.58 -12.88
N SER A 174 1.13 9.75 -13.42
CA SER A 174 1.49 11.05 -12.86
C SER A 174 0.48 12.14 -13.23
N LEU A 175 0.40 13.16 -12.38
CA LEU A 175 -0.39 14.37 -12.64
C LEU A 175 0.45 15.45 -13.31
N PRO A 176 -0.13 16.28 -14.20
CA PRO A 176 0.57 17.40 -14.80
C PRO A 176 0.70 18.57 -13.82
N ASP A 177 1.91 19.11 -13.69
CA ASP A 177 2.27 20.08 -12.65
C ASP A 177 1.62 21.46 -12.80
N ASN A 178 1.35 21.87 -14.04
CA ASN A 178 0.86 23.20 -14.39
C ASN A 178 -0.55 23.51 -13.88
N ILE A 179 -1.36 22.49 -13.59
CA ILE A 179 -2.74 22.68 -13.13
C ILE A 179 -2.91 22.58 -11.61
N LEU A 180 -1.90 22.11 -10.88
CA LEU A 180 -2.04 21.72 -9.46
C LEU A 180 -2.36 22.89 -8.54
N SER A 181 -1.87 24.09 -8.85
CA SER A 181 -2.06 25.28 -8.01
C SER A 181 -3.52 25.77 -7.97
N GLY A 182 -4.22 25.70 -9.10
CA GLY A 182 -5.62 26.14 -9.23
C GLY A 182 -6.67 25.08 -8.91
N LEU A 183 -6.27 23.82 -8.73
CA LEU A 183 -7.21 22.72 -8.43
C LEU A 183 -7.77 22.84 -7.01
N LYS A 184 -9.11 22.83 -6.91
CA LYS A 184 -9.89 22.77 -5.66
C LYS A 184 -10.36 21.36 -5.32
N THR A 185 -10.67 20.57 -6.35
CA THR A 185 -11.14 19.18 -6.20
C THR A 185 -10.34 18.26 -7.12
N LEU A 186 -9.73 17.23 -6.55
CA LEU A 186 -9.07 16.15 -7.29
C LEU A 186 -9.79 14.82 -7.01
N ILE A 187 -10.22 14.13 -8.06
CA ILE A 187 -10.85 12.82 -7.98
C ILE A 187 -10.03 11.83 -8.80
N ALA A 188 -9.48 10.81 -8.13
CA ALA A 188 -8.65 9.77 -8.69
C ALA A 188 -9.00 8.44 -8.02
N GLU A 189 -10.27 8.04 -8.10
CA GLU A 189 -10.76 6.76 -7.58
C GLU A 189 -10.43 5.61 -8.55
N SER A 190 -9.96 4.47 -8.04
CA SER A 190 -9.55 3.32 -8.87
C SER A 190 -8.56 3.69 -9.98
N ALA A 191 -7.57 4.53 -9.66
CA ALA A 191 -6.48 4.94 -10.53
C ALA A 191 -5.18 4.23 -10.06
N ASP A 192 -5.13 2.91 -10.23
CA ASP A 192 -4.12 2.04 -9.61
C ASP A 192 -2.67 2.29 -10.07
N ASN A 193 -2.50 2.92 -11.23
CA ASN A 193 -1.17 3.30 -11.73
C ASN A 193 -0.65 4.61 -11.13
N LEU A 194 -1.54 5.43 -10.56
CA LEU A 194 -1.17 6.70 -9.94
C LEU A 194 -0.64 6.42 -8.54
N LYS A 195 0.57 5.86 -8.45
CA LYS A 195 1.19 5.45 -7.18
C LYS A 195 1.85 6.61 -6.44
N LYS A 196 2.18 7.69 -7.14
CA LYS A 196 2.90 8.86 -6.61
C LYS A 196 2.10 10.13 -6.85
N LEU A 197 2.08 10.99 -5.85
CA LEU A 197 1.54 12.33 -5.96
C LEU A 197 2.65 13.39 -5.91
N PRO A 198 2.45 14.53 -6.62
CA PRO A 198 3.27 15.72 -6.43
C PRO A 198 3.26 16.20 -4.98
N PRO A 199 4.27 16.98 -4.55
CA PRO A 199 4.32 17.49 -3.18
C PRO A 199 3.08 18.32 -2.83
N PRO A 200 2.54 18.21 -1.59
CA PRO A 200 1.32 18.91 -1.17
C PRO A 200 1.42 20.43 -1.30
N GLN A 201 2.63 21.00 -1.27
CA GLN A 201 2.88 22.44 -1.43
C GLN A 201 2.46 22.98 -2.82
N ARG A 202 2.42 22.12 -3.85
CA ARG A 202 1.96 22.51 -5.18
C ARG A 202 0.45 22.66 -5.27
N PHE A 203 -0.28 22.03 -4.35
CA PHE A 203 -1.73 22.10 -4.25
C PHE A 203 -2.12 23.30 -3.37
N THR A 204 -2.11 24.51 -3.93
CA THR A 204 -2.36 25.74 -3.16
C THR A 204 -3.83 25.97 -2.84
N GLU A 205 -4.75 25.62 -3.74
CA GLU A 205 -6.20 25.84 -3.56
C GLU A 205 -7.00 24.58 -3.20
N LEU A 206 -6.37 23.40 -3.20
CA LEU A 206 -7.05 22.12 -3.03
C LEU A 206 -7.84 22.06 -1.73
N SER A 207 -9.13 21.77 -1.80
CA SER A 207 -10.04 21.61 -0.66
C SER A 207 -10.55 20.19 -0.49
N GLU A 208 -10.66 19.45 -1.58
CA GLU A 208 -11.19 18.08 -1.59
C GLU A 208 -10.32 17.17 -2.47
N ALA A 209 -9.96 16.01 -1.95
CA ALA A 209 -9.22 14.98 -2.66
C ALA A 209 -9.88 13.62 -2.40
N ASN A 210 -10.29 12.93 -3.46
CA ASN A 210 -10.84 11.59 -3.36
C ASN A 210 -9.97 10.67 -4.21
N LEU A 211 -9.15 9.87 -3.54
CA LEU A 211 -7.99 9.19 -4.09
C LEU A 211 -8.17 7.67 -4.00
N THR A 212 -7.26 6.93 -4.62
CA THR A 212 -7.26 5.46 -4.56
C THR A 212 -6.59 4.94 -3.31
N TYR A 213 -5.46 5.55 -2.91
CA TYR A 213 -4.62 5.05 -1.83
C TYR A 213 -4.77 5.89 -0.56
N PRO A 214 -5.04 5.27 0.62
CA PRO A 214 -5.12 6.00 1.89
C PRO A 214 -3.83 6.74 2.26
N SER A 215 -2.66 6.20 1.89
CA SER A 215 -1.35 6.81 2.16
C SER A 215 -1.21 8.20 1.54
N HIS A 216 -1.85 8.44 0.40
CA HIS A 216 -1.82 9.74 -0.29
C HIS A 216 -2.53 10.85 0.48
N CYS A 217 -3.41 10.52 1.42
CA CYS A 217 -4.09 11.50 2.25
C CYS A 217 -3.24 12.01 3.41
N CYS A 218 -2.15 11.31 3.77
CA CYS A 218 -1.30 11.64 4.90
C CYS A 218 -0.62 13.01 4.83
N PRO A 219 -0.01 13.43 3.70
CA PRO A 219 0.61 14.74 3.61
C PRO A 219 -0.40 15.88 3.82
N PHE A 220 -1.63 15.70 3.35
CA PHE A 220 -2.69 16.71 3.45
C PHE A 220 -3.24 16.87 4.88
N GLN A 221 -3.17 15.83 5.72
CA GLN A 221 -3.58 15.93 7.13
C GLN A 221 -2.61 16.78 7.96
N SER A 222 -1.30 16.65 7.70
CA SER A 222 -0.25 17.41 8.38
C SER A 222 -0.12 18.86 7.91
N MET A 223 -0.72 19.18 6.75
CA MET A 223 -0.59 20.49 6.12
C MET A 223 -1.44 21.54 6.85
N LYS A 224 -0.83 22.26 7.79
CA LYS A 224 -1.44 23.44 8.40
C LYS A 224 -1.40 24.60 7.41
N ARG A 225 -2.51 24.86 6.72
CA ARG A 225 -2.66 26.12 5.98
C ARG A 225 -2.92 27.26 6.97
N ASN A 226 -2.39 28.45 6.68
CA ASN A 226 -2.84 29.68 7.35
C ASN A 226 -4.24 30.02 6.80
N GLY A 227 -5.30 29.51 7.43
CA GLY A 227 -6.65 29.55 6.86
C GLY A 227 -7.72 30.04 7.82
N THR A 228 -8.07 31.32 7.63
CA THR A 228 -9.38 32.00 7.67
C THR A 228 -10.55 31.36 6.89
N ARG A 229 -11.63 30.84 7.49
CA ARG A 229 -12.97 30.86 6.81
C ARG A 229 -13.96 31.51 7.78
N TRP A 230 -13.96 32.83 7.74
CA TRP A 230 -14.59 33.68 8.73
C TRP A 230 -15.50 34.67 8.01
N HIS A 231 -16.80 34.57 8.25
CA HIS A 231 -17.80 35.47 7.69
C HIS A 231 -18.26 36.47 8.77
N PRO A 232 -18.45 37.78 8.49
CA PRO A 232 -18.80 38.79 9.50
C PRO A 232 -20.08 38.46 10.29
N LEU A 233 -21.05 37.85 9.61
CA LEU A 233 -22.32 37.40 10.20
C LEU A 233 -22.15 36.30 11.26
N CYS A 234 -21.00 35.62 11.32
CA CYS A 234 -20.74 34.55 12.29
C CYS A 234 -20.69 35.02 13.75
N SER A 235 -20.56 36.33 13.98
CA SER A 235 -20.69 36.94 15.31
C SER A 235 -22.14 37.09 15.79
N GLN A 236 -23.12 36.87 14.90
CA GLN A 236 -24.54 37.18 15.12
C GLN A 236 -25.46 35.96 15.04
N ILE A 237 -24.94 34.75 14.77
CA ILE A 237 -25.76 33.54 14.60
C ILE A 237 -26.10 32.93 15.97
N PRO A 238 -27.39 32.81 16.34
CA PRO A 238 -27.81 32.07 17.53
C PRO A 238 -27.56 30.56 17.34
N ASP A 239 -27.10 29.89 18.39
CA ASP A 239 -26.51 28.53 18.37
C ASP A 239 -27.32 27.40 17.71
N ASN A 240 -28.61 27.60 17.39
CA ASN A 240 -29.53 26.46 17.21
C ASN A 240 -30.27 26.35 15.88
N HIS A 241 -29.98 27.17 14.84
CA HIS A 241 -30.79 27.11 13.61
C HIS A 241 -30.09 26.87 12.27
N GLU A 242 -28.77 26.97 12.13
CA GLU A 242 -28.09 26.64 10.87
C GLU A 242 -26.71 26.00 11.08
N VAL A 243 -26.73 24.73 11.52
CA VAL A 243 -25.51 23.91 11.65
C VAL A 243 -24.71 23.88 10.33
N ASN A 244 -25.41 23.86 9.19
CA ASN A 244 -24.80 23.88 7.86
C ASN A 244 -24.11 25.22 7.58
N PHE A 245 -24.78 26.36 7.82
CA PHE A 245 -24.18 27.68 7.60
C PHE A 245 -22.93 27.89 8.46
N ARG A 246 -22.98 27.50 9.74
CA ARG A 246 -21.82 27.64 10.64
C ARG A 246 -20.64 26.77 10.19
N LYS A 247 -20.91 25.54 9.74
CA LYS A 247 -19.89 24.61 9.22
C LYS A 247 -19.26 25.09 7.92
N ASP A 248 -20.06 25.72 7.05
CA ASP A 248 -19.62 26.13 5.71
C ASP A 248 -18.90 27.48 5.69
N TYR A 249 -19.31 28.44 6.55
CA TYR A 249 -18.90 29.84 6.47
C TYR A 249 -18.21 30.42 7.72
N CYS A 250 -18.28 29.75 8.88
CA CYS A 250 -17.83 30.29 10.17
C CYS A 250 -16.65 29.56 10.82
N VAL A 251 -16.03 28.59 10.13
CA VAL A 251 -14.91 27.80 10.66
C VAL A 251 -13.61 28.22 10.02
N ASN A 252 -12.55 28.36 10.81
CA ASN A 252 -11.19 28.54 10.33
C ASN A 252 -10.70 27.34 9.49
N SER A 253 -11.10 27.27 8.22
CA SER A 253 -10.90 26.08 7.37
C SER A 253 -9.48 26.07 6.82
N THR A 254 -8.63 25.36 7.55
CA THR A 254 -7.25 25.04 7.18
C THR A 254 -7.11 23.64 6.59
N SER A 255 -8.16 22.81 6.72
CA SER A 255 -8.12 21.37 6.45
C SER A 255 -8.59 21.01 5.05
N ILE A 256 -7.83 20.13 4.40
CA ILE A 256 -8.17 19.51 3.13
C ILE A 256 -8.94 18.22 3.43
N THR A 257 -10.12 18.06 2.85
CA THR A 257 -10.90 16.82 2.99
C THR A 257 -10.29 15.79 2.05
N CYS A 258 -9.62 14.78 2.59
CA CYS A 258 -9.02 13.70 1.80
C CYS A 258 -9.64 12.34 2.13
N ARG A 259 -9.97 11.56 1.11
CA ARG A 259 -10.53 10.20 1.21
C ARG A 259 -9.78 9.25 0.25
N PRO A 260 -9.65 7.95 0.58
CA PRO A 260 -9.96 7.32 1.86
C PRO A 260 -9.02 7.79 2.97
N THR A 261 -9.52 7.88 4.19
CA THR A 261 -8.68 8.21 5.36
C THR A 261 -7.74 7.06 5.66
N ALA A 262 -6.52 7.38 6.10
CA ALA A 262 -5.58 6.38 6.61
C ALA A 262 -6.22 5.53 7.72
N ASP A 263 -5.99 4.23 7.67
CA ASP A 263 -6.49 3.22 8.60
C ASP A 263 -5.39 2.79 9.59
N GLU A 264 -5.75 1.97 10.57
CA GLU A 264 -4.84 1.51 11.63
C GLU A 264 -3.71 0.62 11.11
N PHE A 265 -3.88 0.01 9.93
CA PHE A 265 -2.89 -0.86 9.29
C PHE A 265 -1.92 -0.11 8.35
N ASN A 266 -2.32 1.05 7.82
CA ASN A 266 -1.49 1.97 7.06
C ASN A 266 -1.50 3.38 7.70
N PRO A 267 -0.96 3.54 8.92
CA PRO A 267 -0.84 4.83 9.55
C PRO A 267 0.05 5.76 8.73
N CYS A 268 -0.20 7.06 8.84
CA CYS A 268 0.52 8.13 8.13
C CYS A 268 1.98 8.35 8.59
N GLU A 269 2.60 7.31 9.14
CA GLU A 269 3.93 7.31 9.71
C GLU A 269 4.93 6.62 8.76
N ASP A 270 6.21 6.98 8.88
CA ASP A 270 7.28 6.19 8.27
C ASP A 270 7.26 4.76 8.84
N ILE A 271 7.90 3.80 8.16
CA ILE A 271 7.99 2.39 8.59
C ILE A 271 8.40 2.27 10.07
N MET A 272 9.35 3.10 10.53
CA MET A 272 9.71 3.23 11.94
C MET A 272 9.42 4.64 12.43
N THR A 273 8.41 4.79 13.29
CA THR A 273 7.89 6.10 13.73
C THR A 273 8.92 6.96 14.47
N THR A 274 9.78 6.37 15.30
CA THR A 274 10.64 7.12 16.23
C THR A 274 12.13 6.89 16.00
N VAL A 275 12.93 7.93 16.23
CA VAL A 275 14.41 7.86 16.11
C VAL A 275 15.03 6.76 16.99
N PRO A 276 14.61 6.56 18.27
CA PRO A 276 15.15 5.47 19.09
C PRO A 276 14.90 4.08 18.50
N LEU A 277 13.72 3.83 17.95
CA LEU A 277 13.39 2.54 17.32
C LEU A 277 14.27 2.28 16.09
N ARG A 278 14.54 3.33 15.30
CA ARG A 278 15.46 3.27 14.14
C ARG A 278 16.90 2.96 14.52
N VAL A 279 17.39 3.56 15.61
CA VAL A 279 18.74 3.23 16.11
C VAL A 279 18.78 1.79 16.61
N LEU A 280 17.74 1.37 17.35
CA LEU A 280 17.64 0.02 17.90
C LEU A 280 17.60 -1.05 16.80
N ILE A 281 16.82 -0.88 15.73
CA ILE A 281 16.72 -1.88 14.66
C ILE A 281 18.06 -2.10 13.96
N TRP A 282 18.83 -1.04 13.71
CA TRP A 282 20.18 -1.17 13.15
C TRP A 282 21.14 -1.92 14.08
N ILE A 283 21.09 -1.62 15.38
CA ILE A 283 21.90 -2.33 16.38
C ILE A 283 21.55 -3.81 16.41
N ILE A 284 20.26 -4.15 16.53
CA ILE A 284 19.80 -5.55 16.57
C ILE A 284 20.15 -6.26 15.27
N ALA A 285 19.96 -5.63 14.11
CA ALA A 285 20.27 -6.23 12.82
C ALA A 285 21.76 -6.56 12.67
N VAL A 286 22.64 -5.62 13.04
CA VAL A 286 24.10 -5.84 12.98
C VAL A 286 24.53 -6.93 13.96
N LEU A 287 24.01 -6.92 15.19
CA LEU A 287 24.31 -7.96 16.18
C LEU A 287 23.82 -9.34 15.71
N ALA A 288 22.62 -9.43 15.16
CA ALA A 288 22.07 -10.67 14.61
C ALA A 288 22.92 -11.19 13.44
N LEU A 289 23.35 -10.33 12.53
CA LEU A 289 24.19 -10.74 11.41
C LEU A 289 25.58 -11.18 11.84
N LEU A 290 26.30 -10.34 12.60
CA LEU A 290 27.68 -10.63 13.01
C LEU A 290 27.75 -11.78 14.02
N GLY A 291 26.87 -11.77 15.02
CA GLY A 291 26.82 -12.79 16.06
C GLY A 291 26.53 -14.18 15.50
N ASN A 292 25.48 -14.31 14.69
CA ASN A 292 25.10 -15.61 14.13
C ASN A 292 26.07 -16.08 13.03
N THR A 293 26.64 -15.16 12.24
CA THR A 293 27.71 -15.51 11.30
C THR A 293 28.94 -16.06 12.04
N ALA A 294 29.35 -15.42 13.14
CA ALA A 294 30.47 -15.91 13.95
C ALA A 294 30.18 -17.30 14.54
N VAL A 295 28.96 -17.53 15.06
CA VAL A 295 28.52 -18.85 15.55
C VAL A 295 28.61 -19.91 14.44
N LEU A 296 28.08 -19.62 13.25
CA LEU A 296 28.17 -20.54 12.10
C LEU A 296 29.62 -20.83 11.70
N LEU A 297 30.47 -19.80 11.63
CA LEU A 297 31.89 -19.96 11.29
C LEU A 297 32.62 -20.84 12.32
N VAL A 298 32.39 -20.63 13.61
CA VAL A 298 33.01 -21.43 14.68
C VAL A 298 32.50 -22.88 14.65
N LEU A 299 31.20 -23.10 14.47
CA LEU A 299 30.60 -24.44 14.49
C LEU A 299 30.93 -25.26 13.24
N LEU A 300 30.92 -24.64 12.05
CA LEU A 300 31.22 -25.29 10.78
C LEU A 300 32.73 -25.39 10.51
N GLY A 301 33.52 -24.44 11.02
CA GLY A 301 34.98 -24.43 10.87
C GLY A 301 35.73 -25.32 11.89
N SER A 302 35.06 -25.80 12.94
CA SER A 302 35.68 -26.67 13.93
C SER A 302 35.96 -28.06 13.35
N ARG A 303 37.17 -28.59 13.58
CA ARG A 303 37.51 -30.00 13.26
C ARG A 303 36.88 -31.03 14.21
N SER A 304 36.09 -30.57 15.18
CA SER A 304 35.39 -31.43 16.12
C SER A 304 34.26 -32.21 15.44
N LYS A 305 33.94 -33.41 15.93
CA LYS A 305 32.78 -34.17 15.44
C LYS A 305 31.48 -33.38 15.65
N LEU A 306 30.62 -33.37 14.64
CA LEU A 306 29.30 -32.72 14.69
C LEU A 306 28.36 -33.53 15.60
N THR A 307 28.12 -33.01 16.80
CA THR A 307 27.14 -33.57 17.75
C THR A 307 25.74 -33.04 17.43
N VAL A 308 24.69 -33.75 17.89
CA VAL A 308 23.30 -33.31 17.67
C VAL A 308 23.04 -31.89 18.17
N PRO A 309 23.47 -31.48 19.39
CA PRO A 309 23.30 -30.10 19.84
C PRO A 309 24.00 -29.08 18.95
N ARG A 310 25.21 -29.39 18.45
CA ARG A 310 25.95 -28.48 17.55
C ARG A 310 25.24 -28.34 16.21
N PHE A 311 24.70 -29.43 15.68
CA PHE A 311 23.88 -29.43 14.47
C PHE A 311 22.63 -28.55 14.63
N LEU A 312 21.91 -28.68 15.75
CA LEU A 312 20.73 -27.85 16.02
C LEU A 312 21.09 -26.37 16.22
N MET A 313 22.19 -26.07 16.92
CA MET A 313 22.67 -24.69 17.08
C MET A 313 23.06 -24.04 15.74
N CYS A 314 23.59 -24.80 14.77
CA CYS A 314 23.83 -24.27 13.42
C CYS A 314 22.52 -23.84 12.74
N HIS A 315 21.46 -24.64 12.83
CA HIS A 315 20.17 -24.28 12.24
C HIS A 315 19.52 -23.09 12.94
N LEU A 316 19.65 -22.98 14.27
CA LEU A 316 19.18 -21.81 15.01
C LEU A 316 19.91 -20.54 14.56
N ALA A 317 21.25 -20.59 14.50
CA ALA A 317 22.05 -19.47 14.03
C ALA A 317 21.74 -19.09 12.57
N PHE A 318 21.49 -20.06 11.69
CA PHE A 318 21.04 -19.80 10.32
C PHE A 318 19.69 -19.08 10.28
N SER A 319 18.73 -19.53 11.08
CA SER A 319 17.42 -18.92 11.16
C SER A 319 17.48 -17.47 11.66
N ASP A 320 18.28 -17.22 12.71
CA ASP A 320 18.49 -15.88 13.26
C ASP A 320 19.28 -14.97 12.30
N LEU A 321 20.14 -15.54 11.44
CA LEU A 321 20.78 -14.82 10.33
C LEU A 321 19.74 -14.36 9.28
N CYS A 322 18.78 -15.22 8.93
CA CYS A 322 17.66 -14.84 8.05
C CYS A 322 16.81 -13.71 8.65
N MET A 323 16.53 -13.77 9.96
CA MET A 323 15.87 -12.67 10.67
C MET A 323 16.70 -11.38 10.63
N GLY A 324 18.03 -11.48 10.79
CA GLY A 324 18.95 -10.34 10.65
C GLY A 324 18.89 -9.70 9.26
N ILE A 325 18.83 -10.51 8.19
CA ILE A 325 18.66 -10.02 6.80
C ILE A 325 17.33 -9.27 6.66
N TYR A 326 16.23 -9.83 7.16
CA TYR A 326 14.93 -9.15 7.17
C TYR A 326 15.01 -7.78 7.86
N LEU A 327 15.63 -7.69 9.04
CA LEU A 327 15.75 -6.43 9.77
C LEU A 327 16.59 -5.39 9.01
N VAL A 328 17.66 -5.81 8.31
CA VAL A 328 18.44 -4.91 7.44
C VAL A 328 17.61 -4.42 6.27
N VAL A 329 16.80 -5.27 5.63
CA VAL A 329 15.92 -4.87 4.53
C VAL A 329 14.96 -3.79 5.00
N ILE A 330 14.26 -4.01 6.12
CA ILE A 330 13.32 -3.02 6.68
C ILE A 330 14.03 -1.71 7.06
N ALA A 331 15.18 -1.79 7.73
CA ALA A 331 15.94 -0.62 8.13
C ALA A 331 16.47 0.18 6.92
N THR A 332 16.83 -0.51 5.83
CA THR A 332 17.29 0.13 4.59
C THR A 332 16.15 0.87 3.90
N VAL A 333 14.97 0.24 3.77
CA VAL A 333 13.81 0.89 3.16
C VAL A 333 13.36 2.09 3.97
N ASP A 334 13.29 1.98 5.31
CA ASP A 334 12.97 3.11 6.20
C ASP A 334 13.89 4.32 5.96
N MET A 335 15.20 4.07 5.81
CA MET A 335 16.16 5.12 5.52
C MET A 335 15.97 5.76 4.14
N LEU A 336 15.69 4.96 3.11
CA LEU A 336 15.53 5.44 1.73
C LEU A 336 14.25 6.24 1.52
N THR A 337 13.16 5.87 2.20
CA THR A 337 11.84 6.52 2.02
C THR A 337 11.55 7.58 3.07
N ARG A 338 12.56 8.00 3.84
CA ARG A 338 12.39 8.86 5.01
C ARG A 338 11.64 10.16 4.70
N GLY A 339 10.56 10.42 5.44
CA GLY A 339 9.75 11.64 5.31
C GLY A 339 8.90 11.72 4.04
N GLN A 340 8.96 10.70 3.18
CA GLN A 340 8.17 10.59 1.95
C GLN A 340 7.63 9.18 1.73
N TYR A 341 7.53 8.37 2.80
CA TYR A 341 7.07 6.99 2.70
C TYR A 341 5.69 6.87 2.06
N TYR A 342 4.81 7.86 2.22
CA TYR A 342 3.49 7.88 1.55
C TYR A 342 3.52 7.66 0.02
N ASN A 343 4.57 8.12 -0.68
CA ASN A 343 4.76 7.94 -2.11
C ASN A 343 5.54 6.65 -2.47
N GLY A 344 6.28 6.09 -1.51
CA GLY A 344 7.01 4.83 -1.67
C GLY A 344 6.23 3.60 -1.17
N ALA A 345 5.20 3.80 -0.34
CA ALA A 345 4.48 2.76 0.36
C ALA A 345 3.84 1.76 -0.61
N ILE A 346 3.17 2.26 -1.65
CA ILE A 346 2.48 1.40 -2.62
C ILE A 346 3.48 0.55 -3.41
N ASP A 347 4.57 1.14 -3.90
CA ASP A 347 5.62 0.41 -4.61
C ASP A 347 6.31 -0.63 -3.71
N TRP A 348 6.48 -0.32 -2.42
CA TRP A 348 7.02 -1.25 -1.43
C TRP A 348 6.05 -2.42 -1.14
N GLN A 349 4.81 -2.11 -0.76
CA GLN A 349 3.79 -3.07 -0.34
C GLN A 349 3.31 -3.99 -1.46
N THR A 350 3.21 -3.46 -2.69
CA THR A 350 2.81 -4.25 -3.88
C THR A 350 4.00 -4.88 -4.60
N GLY A 351 5.22 -4.47 -4.25
CA GLY A 351 6.45 -4.95 -4.87
C GLY A 351 6.93 -6.28 -4.32
N VAL A 352 7.82 -6.92 -5.08
CA VAL A 352 8.47 -8.19 -4.70
C VAL A 352 9.31 -8.05 -3.41
N GLY A 353 9.80 -6.84 -3.13
CA GLY A 353 10.61 -6.55 -1.94
C GLY A 353 9.89 -6.88 -0.63
N CYS A 354 8.64 -6.44 -0.49
CA CYS A 354 7.87 -6.71 0.72
C CYS A 354 7.49 -8.20 0.84
N SER A 355 7.13 -8.85 -0.27
CA SER A 355 6.88 -10.31 -0.28
C SER A 355 8.11 -11.13 0.13
N ALA A 356 9.30 -10.75 -0.33
CA ALA A 356 10.55 -11.40 0.04
C ALA A 356 10.91 -11.15 1.51
N ALA A 357 10.75 -9.92 2.00
CA ALA A 357 10.95 -9.59 3.41
C ALA A 357 9.98 -10.38 4.30
N GLY A 358 8.70 -10.43 3.92
CA GLY A 358 7.63 -11.21 4.55
C GLY A 358 7.92 -12.72 4.63
N PHE A 359 8.46 -13.27 3.54
CA PHE A 359 8.93 -14.65 3.51
C PHE A 359 10.04 -14.89 4.54
N PHE A 360 11.08 -14.05 4.57
CA PHE A 360 12.20 -14.22 5.51
C PHE A 360 11.77 -14.10 6.96
N THR A 361 10.87 -13.18 7.31
CA THR A 361 10.41 -13.02 8.70
C THR A 361 9.65 -14.26 9.19
N VAL A 362 8.65 -14.76 8.43
CA VAL A 362 7.88 -15.95 8.82
C VAL A 362 8.76 -17.20 8.79
N PHE A 363 9.56 -17.38 7.74
CA PHE A 363 10.44 -18.54 7.62
C PHE A 363 11.42 -18.60 8.80
N ALA A 364 12.06 -17.47 9.14
CA ALA A 364 13.00 -17.39 10.24
C ALA A 364 12.31 -17.56 11.61
N SER A 365 11.15 -16.96 11.83
CA SER A 365 10.46 -17.10 13.12
C SER A 365 10.04 -18.55 13.38
N GLU A 366 9.42 -19.20 12.38
CA GLU A 366 8.94 -20.58 12.50
C GLU A 366 10.11 -21.57 12.64
N LEU A 367 11.17 -21.41 11.84
CA LEU A 367 12.32 -22.29 11.92
C LEU A 367 13.07 -22.12 13.25
N SER A 368 13.20 -20.90 13.79
CA SER A 368 13.82 -20.64 15.08
C SER A 368 13.03 -21.29 16.22
N VAL A 369 11.71 -21.13 16.27
CA VAL A 369 10.84 -21.71 17.31
C VAL A 369 10.83 -23.24 17.25
N PHE A 370 10.76 -23.82 16.05
CA PHE A 370 10.85 -25.27 15.87
C PHE A 370 12.22 -25.80 16.32
N THR A 371 13.31 -25.13 15.90
CA THR A 371 14.67 -25.53 16.28
C THR A 371 14.89 -25.43 17.79
N LEU A 372 14.37 -24.37 18.44
CA LEU A 372 14.45 -24.20 19.88
C LEU A 372 13.74 -25.35 20.62
N THR A 373 12.56 -25.75 20.14
CA THR A 373 11.81 -26.89 20.67
C THR A 373 12.55 -28.22 20.45
N ALA A 374 13.23 -28.38 19.32
CA ALA A 374 14.07 -29.55 19.07
C ALA A 374 15.28 -29.61 20.01
N ILE A 375 15.89 -28.45 20.32
CA ILE A 375 17.00 -28.35 21.29
C ILE A 375 16.52 -28.74 22.68
N THR A 376 15.39 -28.21 23.15
CA THR A 376 14.85 -28.55 24.49
C THR A 376 14.50 -30.03 24.59
N LEU A 377 13.89 -30.61 23.56
CA LEU A 377 13.59 -32.04 23.51
C LEU A 377 14.84 -32.93 23.49
N GLU A 378 15.88 -32.53 22.74
CA GLU A 378 17.17 -33.24 22.73
C GLU A 378 17.82 -33.24 24.12
N ARG A 379 17.81 -32.09 24.79
CA ARG A 379 18.35 -31.96 26.16
C ARG A 379 17.56 -32.80 27.13
N TRP A 380 16.23 -32.72 27.07
CA TRP A 380 15.34 -33.49 27.93
C TRP A 380 15.58 -34.99 27.79
N HIS A 381 15.63 -35.47 26.55
CA HIS A 381 15.89 -36.86 26.25
C HIS A 381 17.27 -37.30 26.75
N THR A 382 18.31 -36.49 26.54
CA THR A 382 19.69 -36.83 26.95
C THR A 382 19.84 -36.91 28.46
N ILE A 383 19.21 -36.02 29.23
CA ILE A 383 19.29 -36.01 30.70
C ILE A 383 18.50 -37.20 31.28
N THR A 384 17.27 -37.40 30.83
CA THR A 384 16.41 -38.50 31.33
C THR A 384 16.97 -39.88 31.02
N HIS A 385 17.63 -40.05 29.87
CA HIS A 385 18.18 -41.32 29.42
C HIS A 385 19.71 -41.42 29.58
N ALA A 386 20.33 -40.54 30.38
CA ALA A 386 21.79 -40.48 30.54
C ALA A 386 22.44 -41.83 30.94
N MET A 387 21.71 -42.68 31.66
CA MET A 387 22.17 -43.98 32.16
C MET A 387 21.94 -45.16 31.19
N ARG A 388 21.26 -44.97 30.06
CA ARG A 388 20.99 -46.02 29.06
C ARG A 388 21.73 -45.72 27.74
N LEU A 389 22.96 -46.23 27.61
CA LEU A 389 23.84 -45.98 26.45
C LEU A 389 23.21 -46.33 25.10
N ASP A 390 22.30 -47.32 25.05
CA ASP A 390 21.70 -47.82 23.81
C ASP A 390 20.64 -46.89 23.18
N ARG A 391 20.09 -45.94 23.95
CA ARG A 391 19.01 -45.05 23.50
C ARG A 391 19.47 -43.66 23.06
N LYS A 392 20.76 -43.42 22.83
CA LYS A 392 21.24 -42.09 22.43
C LYS A 392 20.62 -41.61 21.11
N LEU A 393 20.13 -40.36 21.12
CA LEU A 393 19.68 -39.64 19.93
C LEU A 393 20.85 -39.52 18.94
N ARG A 394 20.68 -40.14 17.76
CA ARG A 394 21.65 -40.10 16.67
C ARG A 394 21.35 -38.93 15.74
N LEU A 395 22.39 -38.43 15.07
CA LEU A 395 22.29 -37.35 14.09
C LEU A 395 21.25 -37.62 13.00
N ARG A 396 21.10 -38.88 12.55
CA ARG A 396 20.09 -39.27 11.55
C ARG A 396 18.66 -38.88 11.97
N HIS A 397 18.28 -39.11 13.23
CA HIS A 397 16.95 -38.74 13.72
C HIS A 397 16.79 -37.22 13.76
N ALA A 398 17.82 -36.50 14.19
CA ALA A 398 17.80 -35.04 14.20
C ALA A 398 17.68 -34.45 12.78
N CYS A 399 18.35 -35.03 11.78
CA CYS A 399 18.20 -34.61 10.39
C CYS A 399 16.77 -34.79 9.88
N ILE A 400 16.11 -35.92 10.20
CA ILE A 400 14.71 -36.15 9.82
C ILE A 400 13.79 -35.10 10.46
N VAL A 401 13.94 -34.87 11.77
CA VAL A 401 13.15 -33.87 12.50
C VAL A 401 13.35 -32.47 11.92
N MET A 402 14.61 -32.08 11.67
CA MET A 402 14.89 -30.76 11.07
C MET A 402 14.36 -30.64 9.65
N THR A 403 14.43 -31.69 8.83
CA THR A 403 13.87 -31.65 7.47
C THR A 403 12.35 -31.39 7.51
N ALA A 404 11.63 -31.99 8.45
CA ALA A 404 10.21 -31.71 8.65
C ALA A 404 9.97 -30.25 9.08
N GLY A 405 10.78 -29.72 10.00
CA GLY A 405 10.72 -28.32 10.40
C GLY A 405 10.96 -27.35 9.25
N TRP A 406 11.97 -27.60 8.41
CA TRP A 406 12.25 -26.81 7.22
C TRP A 406 11.08 -26.79 6.24
N ILE A 407 10.51 -27.97 5.93
CA ILE A 407 9.35 -28.08 5.05
C ILE A 407 8.17 -27.28 5.62
N PHE A 408 7.88 -27.43 6.91
CA PHE A 408 6.81 -26.70 7.58
C PHE A 408 7.03 -25.18 7.51
N SER A 409 8.19 -24.67 7.91
CA SER A 409 8.50 -23.23 7.91
C SER A 409 8.48 -22.65 6.50
N SER A 410 8.97 -23.38 5.50
CA SER A 410 8.90 -22.94 4.10
C SER A 410 7.47 -22.89 3.58
N ILE A 411 6.64 -23.89 3.89
CA ILE A 411 5.22 -23.88 3.51
C ILE A 411 4.51 -22.69 4.18
N ALA A 412 4.69 -22.52 5.49
CA ALA A 412 4.09 -21.41 6.24
C ALA A 412 4.45 -20.05 5.63
N ALA A 413 5.72 -19.83 5.28
CA ALA A 413 6.19 -18.60 4.66
C ALA A 413 5.75 -18.41 3.18
N LEU A 414 5.43 -19.50 2.46
CA LEU A 414 4.95 -19.41 1.07
C LEU A 414 3.46 -19.13 0.97
N LEU A 415 2.64 -19.53 1.95
CA LEU A 415 1.19 -19.39 1.90
C LEU A 415 0.71 -17.95 1.61
N PRO A 416 1.26 -16.88 2.24
CA PRO A 416 0.87 -15.51 1.90
C PRO A 416 1.34 -15.05 0.52
N THR A 417 2.36 -15.70 -0.07
CA THR A 417 2.83 -15.36 -1.43
C THR A 417 1.94 -15.96 -2.53
N VAL A 418 1.22 -17.04 -2.24
CA VAL A 418 0.31 -17.72 -3.18
C VAL A 418 -1.16 -17.26 -3.04
N GLY A 419 -1.43 -16.28 -2.17
CA GLY A 419 -2.73 -15.62 -2.07
C GLY A 419 -3.63 -16.09 -0.91
N VAL A 420 -3.15 -16.95 -0.01
CA VAL A 420 -3.92 -17.34 1.21
C VAL A 420 -4.00 -16.20 2.22
N SER A 421 -2.96 -15.37 2.27
CA SER A 421 -2.88 -14.14 3.07
C SER A 421 -2.06 -13.11 2.26
N SER A 422 -1.72 -11.96 2.85
CA SER A 422 -0.93 -10.94 2.18
C SER A 422 0.11 -10.33 3.12
N TYR A 423 1.36 -10.25 2.65
CA TYR A 423 2.41 -9.47 3.31
C TYR A 423 2.30 -7.97 3.03
N GLY A 424 1.53 -7.55 2.01
CA GLY A 424 1.45 -6.15 1.59
C GLY A 424 0.53 -5.27 2.42
N LYS A 425 -0.17 -5.81 3.43
CA LYS A 425 -1.15 -5.05 4.22
C LYS A 425 -0.52 -4.08 5.21
N VAL A 426 0.63 -4.43 5.80
CA VAL A 426 1.35 -3.60 6.78
C VAL A 426 2.74 -3.25 6.25
N SER A 427 3.26 -2.07 6.63
CA SER A 427 4.54 -1.53 6.13
C SER A 427 5.77 -2.41 6.43
N ILE A 428 5.72 -3.17 7.52
CA ILE A 428 6.78 -4.11 7.96
C ILE A 428 6.65 -5.52 7.37
N CYS A 429 5.70 -5.73 6.45
CA CYS A 429 5.55 -6.98 5.70
C CYS A 429 5.20 -8.22 6.54
N LEU A 430 4.46 -8.05 7.64
CA LEU A 430 3.89 -9.16 8.39
C LEU A 430 2.56 -9.61 7.77
N PRO A 431 2.22 -10.91 7.84
CA PRO A 431 0.96 -11.41 7.31
C PRO A 431 -0.14 -11.08 8.32
N MET A 432 -0.66 -9.86 8.28
CA MET A 432 -1.71 -9.35 9.16
C MET A 432 -3.03 -9.11 8.41
N ASP A 433 -3.21 -9.75 7.26
CA ASP A 433 -4.43 -9.64 6.49
C ASP A 433 -5.59 -10.35 7.20
N VAL A 434 -6.66 -9.59 7.47
CA VAL A 434 -7.87 -10.07 8.16
C VAL A 434 -9.14 -9.80 7.35
N GLU A 435 -9.03 -9.44 6.07
CA GLU A 435 -10.19 -9.15 5.22
C GLU A 435 -10.93 -10.42 4.78
N SER A 436 -10.20 -11.51 4.52
CA SER A 436 -10.76 -12.79 4.09
C SER A 436 -10.75 -13.82 5.22
N LEU A 437 -11.71 -14.74 5.20
CA LEU A 437 -11.78 -15.84 6.17
C LEU A 437 -10.52 -16.73 6.11
N GLU A 438 -10.01 -16.99 4.91
CA GLU A 438 -8.80 -17.80 4.70
C GLU A 438 -7.57 -17.16 5.35
N ALA A 439 -7.40 -15.84 5.17
CA ALA A 439 -6.32 -15.09 5.78
C ALA A 439 -6.46 -15.06 7.30
N GLN A 440 -7.67 -14.84 7.83
CA GLN A 440 -7.92 -14.88 9.28
C GLN A 440 -7.55 -16.23 9.89
N VAL A 441 -7.99 -17.34 9.29
CA VAL A 441 -7.65 -18.68 9.78
C VAL A 441 -6.14 -18.90 9.76
N TYR A 442 -5.45 -18.47 8.70
CA TYR A 442 -3.99 -18.55 8.61
C TYR A 442 -3.29 -17.78 9.74
N VAL A 443 -3.62 -16.49 9.92
CA VAL A 443 -2.98 -15.63 10.92
C VAL A 443 -3.21 -16.16 12.33
N VAL A 444 -4.46 -16.51 12.66
CA VAL A 444 -4.82 -17.05 13.97
C VAL A 444 -4.12 -18.39 14.23
N SER A 445 -4.05 -19.26 13.22
CA SER A 445 -3.36 -20.56 13.36
C SER A 445 -1.87 -20.39 13.64
N LEU A 446 -1.20 -19.47 12.94
CA LEU A 446 0.21 -19.18 13.13
C LEU A 446 0.50 -18.57 14.51
N LEU A 447 -0.36 -17.66 14.97
CA LEU A 447 -0.25 -17.09 16.32
C LEU A 447 -0.46 -18.14 17.41
N ILE A 448 -1.50 -18.98 17.29
CA ILE A 448 -1.77 -20.06 18.25
C ILE A 448 -0.61 -21.04 18.28
N LEU A 449 -0.07 -21.43 17.12
CA LEU A 449 1.06 -22.34 17.04
C LEU A 449 2.30 -21.78 17.77
N ASN A 450 2.62 -20.50 17.56
CA ASN A 450 3.71 -19.83 18.27
C ASN A 450 3.47 -19.74 19.78
N ILE A 451 2.25 -19.43 20.21
CA ILE A 451 1.88 -19.39 21.64
C ILE A 451 2.02 -20.78 22.27
N VAL A 452 1.49 -21.82 21.63
CA VAL A 452 1.60 -23.21 22.10
C VAL A 452 3.06 -23.63 22.18
N ALA A 453 3.86 -23.35 21.14
CA ALA A 453 5.28 -23.66 21.12
C ALA A 453 6.04 -22.94 22.25
N PHE A 454 5.72 -21.67 22.52
CA PHE A 454 6.28 -20.91 23.63
C PHE A 454 6.01 -21.61 24.98
N PHE A 455 4.75 -21.98 25.26
CA PHE A 455 4.42 -22.69 26.50
C PHE A 455 5.07 -24.08 26.59
N CYS A 456 5.19 -24.80 25.48
CA CYS A 456 5.90 -26.08 25.43
C CYS A 456 7.38 -25.91 25.78
N VAL A 457 8.06 -24.94 25.19
CA VAL A 457 9.47 -24.63 25.47
C VAL A 457 9.65 -24.22 26.94
N CYS A 458 8.84 -23.30 27.45
CA CYS A 458 8.90 -22.89 28.85
C CYS A 458 8.67 -24.05 29.83
N GLY A 459 7.66 -24.88 29.55
CA GLY A 459 7.38 -26.07 30.35
C GLY A 459 8.57 -27.03 30.36
N GLN A 460 9.11 -27.35 29.19
CA GLN A 460 10.26 -28.24 29.05
C GLN A 460 11.51 -27.71 29.77
N ILE A 461 11.77 -26.40 29.68
CA ILE A 461 12.89 -25.75 30.41
C ILE A 461 12.69 -25.89 31.93
N ALA A 462 11.48 -25.63 32.43
CA ALA A 462 11.21 -25.79 33.87
C ALA A 462 11.44 -27.24 34.34
N VAL A 463 11.03 -28.24 33.55
CA VAL A 463 11.29 -29.65 33.90
C VAL A 463 12.77 -30.00 33.79
N LEU A 464 13.49 -29.44 32.81
CA LEU A 464 14.93 -29.60 32.64
C LEU A 464 15.71 -29.08 33.85
N ASP A 465 15.39 -27.88 34.33
CA ASP A 465 16.02 -27.28 35.50
C ASP A 465 15.72 -28.11 36.76
N TYR A 466 14.47 -28.51 36.96
CA TYR A 466 14.09 -29.36 38.08
C TYR A 466 14.82 -30.71 38.06
N SER A 467 14.91 -31.36 36.90
CA SER A 467 15.57 -32.65 36.74
C SER A 467 17.08 -32.56 36.95
N SER A 468 17.69 -31.46 36.49
CA SER A 468 19.12 -31.19 36.67
C SER A 468 19.45 -30.95 38.15
N LEU A 469 18.61 -30.19 38.85
CA LEU A 469 18.75 -29.94 40.29
C LEU A 469 18.59 -31.23 41.11
N LEU A 470 17.60 -32.05 40.79
CA LEU A 470 17.39 -33.34 41.44
C LEU A 470 18.57 -34.28 41.19
N PHE A 471 19.07 -34.36 39.95
CA PHE A 471 20.24 -35.16 39.62
C PHE A 471 21.48 -34.69 40.39
N TYR A 472 21.74 -33.38 40.45
CA TYR A 472 22.85 -32.80 41.21
C TYR A 472 22.76 -33.14 42.70
N THR A 473 21.56 -33.04 43.28
CA THR A 473 21.31 -33.33 44.70
C THR A 473 21.51 -34.82 45.01
N VAL A 474 20.97 -35.72 44.18
CA VAL A 474 21.11 -37.17 44.35
C VAL A 474 22.55 -37.63 44.11
N TRP A 475 23.24 -37.05 43.13
CA TRP A 475 24.64 -37.33 42.84
C TRP A 475 25.55 -36.92 44.00
N ASN A 476 25.36 -35.71 44.54
CA ASN A 476 26.10 -35.26 45.73
C ASN A 476 25.78 -36.13 46.96
N ALA A 477 24.52 -36.52 47.17
CA ALA A 477 24.16 -37.43 48.26
C ALA A 477 24.86 -38.79 48.13
N ARG A 478 24.95 -39.36 46.93
CA ARG A 478 25.70 -40.60 46.66
C ARG A 478 27.20 -40.45 46.91
N TRP A 479 27.81 -39.34 46.49
CA TRP A 479 29.24 -39.08 46.73
C TRP A 479 29.56 -38.88 48.21
N VAL A 480 28.70 -38.17 48.95
CA VAL A 480 28.82 -38.02 50.40
C VAL A 480 28.72 -39.39 51.08
N TRP A 481 27.78 -40.25 50.64
CA TRP A 481 27.61 -41.59 51.18
C TRP A 481 28.81 -42.51 50.88
N VAL A 482 29.34 -42.47 49.65
CA VAL A 482 30.54 -43.20 49.26
C VAL A 482 31.76 -42.74 50.07
N SER A 483 31.97 -41.43 50.23
CA SER A 483 33.04 -40.87 51.06
C SER A 483 32.90 -41.27 52.54
N TYR A 484 31.67 -41.29 53.07
CA TYR A 484 31.38 -41.72 54.43
C TYR A 484 31.70 -43.21 54.65
N VAL A 485 31.30 -44.08 53.71
CA VAL A 485 31.60 -45.53 53.76
C VAL A 485 33.10 -45.81 53.62
N ILE A 486 33.80 -45.09 52.74
CA ILE A 486 35.26 -45.20 52.60
C ILE A 486 35.94 -44.82 53.91
N THR A 487 35.52 -43.72 54.55
CA THR A 487 36.07 -43.23 55.82
C THR A 487 35.86 -44.21 56.99
N ILE A 488 34.70 -44.86 57.05
CA ILE A 488 34.42 -45.91 58.05
C ILE A 488 35.28 -47.15 57.80
N ARG A 489 35.42 -47.59 56.54
CA ARG A 489 36.26 -48.75 56.20
C ARG A 489 37.73 -48.50 56.47
N THR A 490 38.27 -47.33 56.15
CA THR A 490 39.66 -46.96 56.47
C THR A 490 39.88 -46.87 57.98
N SER A 491 38.94 -46.28 58.72
CA SER A 491 39.01 -46.22 60.19
C SER A 491 38.95 -47.62 60.84
N SER A 492 38.14 -48.53 60.29
CA SER A 492 38.05 -49.93 60.73
C SER A 492 39.34 -50.71 60.47
N GLN A 493 39.97 -50.52 59.31
CA GLN A 493 41.25 -51.16 58.96
C GLN A 493 42.40 -50.66 59.84
N ILE A 494 42.45 -49.35 60.14
CA ILE A 494 43.43 -48.77 61.08
C ILE A 494 43.24 -49.33 62.51
N ARG A 495 41.99 -49.59 62.92
CA ARG A 495 41.68 -50.20 64.22
C ARG A 495 42.13 -51.65 64.29
N LYS A 496 41.97 -52.44 63.21
CA LYS A 496 42.46 -53.82 63.12
C LYS A 496 43.99 -53.91 63.06
N SER A 497 44.67 -52.97 62.39
CA SER A 497 46.14 -52.96 62.33
C SER A 497 46.81 -52.59 63.67
N ARG A 498 46.11 -51.85 64.54
CA ARG A 498 46.57 -51.58 65.91
C ARG A 498 46.40 -52.76 66.87
N VAL A 499 45.40 -53.61 66.66
CA VAL A 499 45.15 -54.79 67.51
C VAL A 499 46.09 -55.96 67.16
N GLY A 500 46.53 -56.09 65.90
CA GLY A 500 47.46 -57.14 65.47
C GLY A 500 48.95 -56.90 65.79
N ARG A 501 49.33 -55.78 66.42
CA ARG A 501 50.72 -55.46 66.82
C ARG A 501 50.97 -55.53 68.34
N GLY A 502 50.00 -56.01 69.11
CA GLY A 502 50.07 -56.12 70.57
C GLY A 502 49.77 -57.52 71.10
N GLY A 503 50.09 -58.57 70.34
CA GLY A 503 50.00 -59.97 70.75
C GLY A 503 51.38 -60.57 70.91
#